data_AF-A0A0A0DPA6-F1
#
_entry.id   AF-A0A0A0DPA6-F1
#
_cell.length_a   1.000
_cell.length_b   1.000
_cell.length_c   1.000
_cell.angle_alpha   90.00
_cell.angle_beta   90.00
_cell.angle_gamma   90.00
#
_symmetry.space_group_name_H-M   'P 1'
#
loop_
_entity.id
_entity.type
_entity.pdbx_description
1 polymer ?
#
loop_
_entity_poly.entity_id
_entity_poly.type
_entity_poly.pdbx_seq_one_letter_code
_entity_poly.pdbx_strand_id
1 'polypeptide(L)'
;MGLPADYLDTYPKLHRLLEQVEARQLHVQGHGPGQSPGAWLAQWLSTPFDDLNGRQPAHFLAYADYDLILIGLLIRLQSSMAWKDDMADVAW
;
A
#
# COMPACT_ATOMS: atom_id res chain seq x y z
N MET A 1 1.02 -13.06 8.05
CA MET A 1 -0.41 -13.30 7.80
C MET A 1 -0.76 -12.57 6.51
N GLY A 2 -1.28 -13.28 5.50
CA GLY A 2 -1.76 -12.67 4.25
C GLY A 2 -3.14 -12.02 4.42
N LEU A 3 -3.64 -11.32 3.40
CA LEU A 3 -5.03 -10.87 3.36
C LEU A 3 -5.94 -12.09 3.61
N PRO A 4 -6.93 -12.02 4.52
CA PRO A 4 -7.95 -13.05 4.62
C PRO A 4 -8.57 -13.26 3.23
N ALA A 5 -8.77 -14.50 2.80
CA ALA A 5 -9.35 -14.79 1.49
C ALA A 5 -10.68 -14.02 1.28
N ASP A 6 -11.45 -13.93 2.36
CA ASP A 6 -12.74 -13.23 2.47
C ASP A 6 -12.67 -11.73 2.10
N TYR A 7 -11.50 -11.09 2.19
CA TYR A 7 -11.35 -9.68 1.83
C TYR A 7 -11.44 -9.46 0.32
N LEU A 8 -10.87 -10.36 -0.48
CA LEU A 8 -10.91 -10.26 -1.95
C LEU A 8 -12.32 -10.54 -2.48
N ASP A 9 -13.04 -11.46 -1.83
CA ASP A 9 -14.44 -11.75 -2.15
C ASP A 9 -15.38 -10.60 -1.78
N THR A 10 -15.12 -9.92 -0.66
CA THR A 10 -15.96 -8.80 -0.19
C THR A 10 -15.70 -7.52 -0.98
N TYR A 11 -14.47 -7.32 -1.47
CA TYR A 11 -14.03 -6.08 -2.10
C TYR A 11 -13.31 -6.36 -3.43
N PRO A 12 -14.04 -6.53 -4.53
CA PRO A 12 -13.46 -6.99 -5.81
C PRO A 12 -12.39 -6.04 -6.36
N LYS A 13 -12.41 -4.75 -6.01
CA LYS A 13 -11.38 -3.79 -6.44
C LYS A 13 -10.08 -3.86 -5.63
N LEU A 14 -10.01 -4.67 -4.55
CA LEU A 14 -8.76 -4.94 -3.84
C LEU A 14 -7.74 -5.66 -4.71
N HIS A 15 -8.20 -6.48 -5.66
CA HIS A 15 -7.29 -7.13 -6.62
C HIS A 15 -6.47 -6.11 -7.41
N ARG A 16 -7.11 -5.03 -7.85
CA ARG A 16 -6.46 -3.93 -8.55
C ARG A 16 -5.40 -3.25 -7.69
N LEU A 17 -5.65 -3.09 -6.39
CA LEU A 17 -4.67 -2.53 -5.45
C LEU A 17 -3.48 -3.47 -5.25
N LEU A 18 -3.74 -4.77 -5.15
CA LEU A 18 -2.70 -5.79 -5.05
C LEU A 18 -1.78 -5.79 -6.28
N GLU A 19 -2.36 -5.71 -7.48
CA GLU A 19 -1.61 -5.56 -8.74
C GLU A 19 -0.72 -4.30 -8.71
N GLN A 20 -1.21 -3.18 -8.15
CA GLN A 20 -0.39 -1.97 -8.05
C GLN A 20 0.79 -2.13 -7.07
N VAL A 21 0.59 -2.85 -5.95
CA VAL A 21 1.64 -3.15 -4.96
C VAL A 21 2.71 -4.06 -5.55
N GLU A 22 2.31 -5.05 -6.34
CA GLU A 22 3.23 -5.98 -7.01
C GLU A 22 3.98 -5.29 -8.14
N ALA A 23 3.28 -4.60 -9.04
CA ALA A 23 3.87 -3.91 -10.18
C ALA A 23 4.92 -2.85 -9.79
N ARG A 24 4.75 -2.24 -8.61
CA ARG A 24 5.69 -1.22 -8.07
C ARG A 24 6.68 -1.79 -7.07
N GLN A 25 6.61 -3.08 -6.77
CA GLN A 25 7.43 -3.75 -5.75
C GLN A 25 7.43 -3.03 -4.39
N LEU A 26 6.29 -2.43 -4.00
CA LEU A 26 6.18 -1.68 -2.72
C LEU A 26 6.46 -2.57 -1.51
N HIS A 27 6.14 -3.86 -1.63
CA HIS A 27 6.42 -4.88 -0.62
C HIS A 27 7.91 -5.22 -0.47
N VAL A 28 8.74 -4.91 -1.46
CA VAL A 28 10.20 -5.12 -1.41
C VAL A 28 10.89 -3.91 -0.79
N GLN A 29 10.38 -2.71 -1.05
CA GLN A 29 10.93 -1.44 -0.55
C GLN A 29 10.52 -1.17 0.91
N GLY A 30 9.37 -1.69 1.35
CA GLY A 30 8.80 -1.42 2.67
C GLY A 30 8.86 -2.62 3.61
N HIS A 31 9.89 -2.66 4.45
CA HIS A 31 9.90 -3.35 5.76
C HIS A 31 9.67 -4.87 5.74
N GLY A 32 10.76 -5.62 5.55
CA GLY A 32 10.88 -7.02 5.94
C GLY A 32 11.18 -7.95 4.76
N PRO A 33 12.35 -8.61 4.71
CA PRO A 33 12.65 -9.56 3.65
C PRO A 33 11.61 -10.70 3.67
N GLY A 34 10.96 -10.94 2.53
CA GLY A 34 10.03 -12.06 2.34
C GLY A 34 8.54 -11.77 2.60
N GLN A 35 8.13 -10.50 2.78
CA GLN A 35 6.70 -10.18 2.88
C GLN A 35 5.99 -10.29 1.52
N SER A 36 4.92 -11.08 1.45
CA SER A 36 4.09 -11.16 0.23
C SER A 36 3.37 -9.84 -0.05
N PRO A 37 3.09 -9.49 -1.32
CA PRO A 37 2.34 -8.28 -1.70
C PRO A 37 1.00 -8.13 -0.95
N GLY A 38 0.27 -9.23 -0.77
CA GLY A 38 -1.00 -9.23 -0.04
C GLY A 38 -0.82 -8.92 1.44
N ALA A 39 0.15 -9.55 2.10
CA ALA A 39 0.45 -9.24 3.51
C ALA A 39 0.88 -7.77 3.70
N TRP A 40 1.67 -7.23 2.77
CA TRP A 40 2.03 -5.82 2.78
C TRP A 40 0.80 -4.91 2.62
N LEU A 41 -0.07 -5.22 1.66
CA LEU A 41 -1.31 -4.45 1.44
C LEU A 41 -2.23 -4.50 2.67
N ALA A 42 -2.39 -5.66 3.30
CA ALA A 42 -3.17 -5.83 4.52
C ALA A 42 -2.62 -4.96 5.67
N GLN A 43 -1.30 -4.97 5.84
CA GLN A 43 -0.62 -4.16 6.84
C GLN A 43 -0.81 -2.67 6.54
N TRP A 44 -0.56 -2.23 5.31
CA TRP A 44 -0.72 -0.84 4.90
C TRP A 44 -2.15 -0.35 5.13
N LEU A 45 -3.16 -1.13 4.73
CA LEU A 45 -4.58 -0.80 4.96
C LEU A 45 -4.90 -0.63 6.46
N SER A 46 -4.24 -1.40 7.33
CA SER A 46 -4.48 -1.42 8.78
C SER A 46 -3.57 -0.47 9.58
N THR A 47 -2.62 0.19 8.92
CA THR A 47 -1.64 1.06 9.58
C THR A 47 -2.06 2.52 9.44
N PRO A 48 -2.09 3.31 10.54
CA PRO A 48 -2.25 4.76 10.47
C PRO A 48 -1.28 5.39 9.47
N PHE A 49 -1.80 6.25 8.58
CA PHE A 49 -0.99 6.90 7.55
C PHE A 49 -0.98 8.42 7.77
N ASP A 50 0.21 9.02 7.80
CA ASP A 50 0.38 10.44 8.15
C ASP A 50 -0.32 11.38 7.15
N ASP A 51 -0.26 11.05 5.85
CA ASP A 51 -0.98 11.79 4.79
C ASP A 51 -2.51 11.75 4.97
N LEU A 52 -3.02 10.85 5.81
CA LEU A 52 -4.43 10.72 6.17
C LEU A 52 -4.73 11.26 7.57
N ASN A 53 -3.88 12.13 8.12
CA ASN A 53 -3.98 12.63 9.49
C ASN A 53 -4.03 11.49 10.52
N GLY A 54 -3.26 10.43 10.31
CA GLY A 54 -3.22 9.25 11.18
C GLY A 54 -4.39 8.29 11.02
N ARG A 55 -5.26 8.46 10.02
CA ARG A 55 -6.30 7.47 9.71
C ARG A 55 -5.72 6.29 8.94
N GLN A 56 -6.36 5.14 9.12
CA GLN A 56 -6.05 3.92 8.37
C GLN A 56 -6.62 4.02 6.94
N PRO A 57 -5.86 3.63 5.89
CA PRO A 57 -6.38 3.58 4.53
C PRO A 57 -7.62 2.66 4.39
N ALA A 58 -7.76 1.62 5.22
CA ALA A 58 -8.96 0.78 5.26
C ALA A 58 -10.27 1.56 5.47
N HIS A 59 -10.22 2.75 6.07
CA HIS A 59 -11.40 3.61 6.23
C HIS A 59 -12.07 3.96 4.90
N PHE A 60 -11.29 3.99 3.81
CA PHE A 60 -11.83 4.31 2.49
C PHE A 60 -12.59 3.16 1.85
N LEU A 61 -12.43 1.91 2.30
CA LEU A 61 -13.11 0.74 1.71
C LEU A 61 -14.65 0.84 1.75
N ALA A 62 -15.20 1.71 2.60
CA ALA A 62 -16.63 1.99 2.67
C ALA A 62 -17.18 2.85 1.50
N TYR A 63 -16.33 3.46 0.68
CA TYR A 63 -16.74 4.32 -0.43
C TYR A 63 -16.76 3.58 -1.76
N ALA A 64 -17.70 3.92 -2.65
CA ALA A 64 -17.82 3.25 -3.96
C ALA A 64 -16.54 3.34 -4.82
N ASP A 65 -15.82 4.46 -4.73
CA ASP A 65 -14.62 4.76 -5.54
C ASP A 65 -13.32 4.68 -4.75
N TYR A 66 -13.29 3.84 -3.71
CA TYR A 66 -12.13 3.70 -2.83
C TYR A 66 -10.85 3.34 -3.59
N ASP A 67 -10.95 2.63 -4.71
CA ASP A 67 -9.80 2.19 -5.48
C ASP A 67 -9.01 3.37 -6.04
N LEU A 68 -9.68 4.42 -6.51
CA LEU A 68 -9.02 5.63 -7.02
C LEU A 68 -8.23 6.35 -5.91
N ILE A 69 -8.83 6.46 -4.72
CA ILE A 69 -8.20 7.10 -3.56
C ILE A 69 -6.98 6.29 -3.11
N LEU A 70 -7.15 4.99 -2.92
CA LEU A 70 -6.09 4.12 -2.44
C LEU A 70 -4.96 3.96 -3.45
N ILE A 71 -5.25 3.89 -4.76
CA ILE A 71 -4.23 3.90 -5.82
C ILE A 71 -3.44 5.21 -5.80
N GLY A 72 -4.12 6.36 -5.67
CA GLY A 72 -3.46 7.66 -5.58
C GLY A 72 -2.49 7.73 -4.40
N LEU A 73 -2.89 7.19 -3.24
CA LEU A 73 -2.02 7.09 -2.06
C LEU A 73 -0.82 6.17 -2.29
N LEU A 74 -1.00 5.01 -2.93
CA LEU A 74 0.10 4.10 -3.27
C LEU A 74 1.11 4.74 -4.23
N ILE A 75 0.65 5.51 -5.21
CA ILE A 75 1.54 6.26 -6.13
C ILE A 75 2.35 7.29 -5.36
N ARG A 76 1.69 8.07 -4.49
CA ARG A 76 2.37 9.07 -3.66
C ARG A 76 3.42 8.43 -2.75
N LEU A 77 3.08 7.30 -2.12
CA LEU A 77 4.00 6.54 -1.29
C LEU A 77 5.24 6.10 -2.07
N GLN A 78 5.07 5.58 -3.29
CA GLN A 78 6.17 5.21 -4.17
C GLN A 78 7.09 6.41 -4.44
N SER A 79 6.52 7.56 -4.80
CA SER A 79 7.31 8.77 -5.07
C SER A 79 8.09 9.23 -3.85
N SER A 80 7.50 9.15 -2.65
CA SER A 80 8.18 9.49 -1.40
C SER A 80 9.30 8.50 -1.02
N MET A 81 9.13 7.20 -1.32
CA MET A 81 10.16 6.18 -1.09
C MET A 81 11.32 6.33 -2.09
N ALA A 82 11.02 6.54 -3.37
CA ALA A 82 12.03 6.76 -4.40
C ALA A 82 12.92 7.97 -4.10
N TRP A 83 12.35 9.04 -3.56
CA TRP A 83 13.13 10.22 -3.19
C TRP A 83 14.02 10.00 -1.95
N LYS A 84 13.58 9.15 -1.00
CA LYS A 84 14.40 8.76 0.15
C LYS A 84 15.59 7.88 -0.25
N ASP A 85 15.41 7.01 -1.24
CA ASP A 85 16.47 6.16 -1.78
C ASP A 85 17.55 6.99 -2.49
N ASP A 86 17.13 7.93 -3.33
CA ASP A 86 18.03 8.85 -4.06
C ASP A 86 18.87 9.74 -3.12
N MET A 87 18.27 10.27 -2.04
CA MET A 87 19.00 11.06 -1.03
C MET A 87 19.96 10.24 -0.16
N ALA A 88 19.69 8.94 0.02
CA ALA A 88 20.60 8.04 0.75
C ALA A 88 21.85 7.71 -0.06
N ASP A 89 21.76 7.74 -1.40
CA ASP A 89 22.87 7.48 -2.33
C ASP A 89 23.82 8.69 -2.46
N VAL A 90 23.31 9.92 -2.28
CA VAL A 90 24.07 11.18 -2.42
C VAL A 90 24.90 11.53 -1.16
N ALA A 91 24.73 10.80 -0.05
CA ALA A 91 25.42 11.07 1.21
C ALA A 91 26.80 10.37 1.32
N TRP A 92 27.72 10.61 0.39
CA TRP A 92 29.13 10.15 0.44
C TRP A 92 30.11 11.33 0.37
#